data_AF-A0A4Y9MW11-F1
#
_entry.id   AF-A0A4Y9MW11-F1
#
_cell.length_a   1.000
_cell.length_b   1.000
_cell.length_c   1.000
_cell.angle_alpha   90.00
_cell.angle_beta   90.00
_cell.angle_gamma   90.00
#
_symmetry.space_group_name_H-M   'P 1'
#
loop_
_entity.id
_entity.type
_entity.pdbx_description
1 polymer ?
#
loop_
_entity_poly.entity_id
_entity_poly.type
_entity_poly.pdbx_seq_one_letter_code
_entity_poly.pdbx_strand_id
1 'polypeptide(L)'
;MTDSDSEGLEMDQRIEVRTETTMSVRPGFTTQHLWTARRAAWLSSQREQHLVDIDYRNVDREHRAHVTTAVFSSVAFVEALVNDAVDRQGLQINSRPNPIHNAQEALRASGRQPLDIGRDPGQSFNVVRHLRNALLHYVPEWEHDFINGDLYADLERRLRGRENRQQVVDPWFPNRALGAGCADWAVTTSLDFAKQWHTAMNLSPDFDTIYFNGNEPSVEQPLP
;
A
#
# COMPACT_ATOMS: atom_id res chain seq x y z
N MET A 1 -76.72 -11.31 42.79
CA MET A 1 -76.00 -12.59 42.92
C MET A 1 -75.94 -13.21 41.53
N THR A 2 -74.87 -12.86 40.82
CA THR A 2 -74.17 -13.59 39.75
C THR A 2 -73.05 -12.65 39.30
N ASP A 3 -71.84 -13.01 39.72
CA ASP A 3 -70.58 -12.52 39.19
C ASP A 3 -70.50 -12.80 37.69
N SER A 4 -69.86 -11.90 36.96
CA SER A 4 -69.06 -12.29 35.81
C SER A 4 -68.04 -11.18 35.56
N ASP A 5 -66.88 -11.39 36.17
CA ASP A 5 -65.63 -10.70 35.87
C ASP A 5 -65.29 -10.83 34.38
N SER A 6 -64.94 -9.71 33.76
CA SER A 6 -64.24 -9.68 32.47
C SER A 6 -62.91 -8.92 32.64
N GLU A 7 -61.98 -9.53 33.36
CA GLU A 7 -60.56 -9.18 33.28
C GLU A 7 -60.00 -9.65 31.94
N GLY A 8 -60.05 -8.78 30.93
CA GLY A 8 -59.29 -8.91 29.70
C GLY A 8 -57.93 -8.23 29.86
N LEU A 9 -56.90 -9.03 30.09
CA LEU A 9 -55.49 -8.65 30.19
C LEU A 9 -55.02 -7.86 28.96
N GLU A 10 -54.79 -6.55 29.11
CA GLU A 10 -54.04 -5.76 28.13
C GLU A 10 -52.55 -6.02 28.35
N MET A 11 -52.01 -6.96 27.57
CA MET A 11 -50.60 -7.32 27.60
C MET A 11 -49.82 -6.27 26.77
N ASP A 12 -49.31 -5.23 27.44
CA ASP A 12 -48.39 -4.23 26.85
C ASP A 12 -47.07 -4.93 26.45
N GLN A 13 -47.06 -5.57 25.27
CA GLN A 13 -45.85 -6.03 24.63
C GLN A 13 -45.11 -4.82 24.04
N ARG A 14 -44.41 -4.08 24.90
CA ARG A 14 -43.31 -3.23 24.45
C ARG A 14 -42.20 -4.13 23.94
N ILE A 15 -42.21 -4.35 22.63
CA ILE A 15 -41.09 -4.94 21.91
C ILE A 15 -39.94 -3.94 22.03
N GLU A 16 -39.01 -4.21 22.94
CA GLU A 16 -37.68 -3.58 22.90
C GLU A 16 -37.01 -4.04 21.60
N VAL A 17 -37.08 -3.19 20.58
CA VAL A 17 -36.25 -3.33 19.39
C VAL A 17 -34.82 -3.05 19.82
N ARG A 18 -34.11 -4.10 20.24
CA ARG A 18 -32.66 -4.07 20.32
C ARG A 18 -32.15 -3.88 18.90
N THR A 19 -31.80 -2.66 18.56
CA THR A 19 -30.96 -2.39 17.39
C THR A 19 -29.61 -3.03 17.69
N GLU A 20 -29.42 -4.27 17.29
CA GLU A 20 -28.09 -4.81 17.07
C GLU A 20 -27.48 -3.97 15.94
N THR A 21 -26.71 -2.95 16.32
CA THR A 21 -25.82 -2.28 15.40
C THR A 21 -24.81 -3.32 14.94
N THR A 22 -25.14 -4.02 13.86
CA THR A 22 -24.18 -4.80 13.10
C THR A 22 -23.21 -3.79 12.51
N MET A 23 -22.17 -3.47 13.29
CA MET A 23 -20.99 -2.79 12.78
C MET A 23 -20.42 -3.70 11.70
N SER A 24 -20.80 -3.43 10.45
CA SER A 24 -20.16 -4.01 9.29
C SER A 24 -18.72 -3.52 9.30
N VAL A 25 -17.83 -4.32 9.88
CA VAL A 25 -16.38 -4.12 9.75
C VAL A 25 -16.11 -4.28 8.26
N ARG A 26 -15.93 -3.16 7.54
CA ARG A 26 -15.53 -3.23 6.14
C ARG A 26 -14.21 -4.00 6.09
N PRO A 27 -14.12 -5.14 5.41
CA PRO A 27 -12.84 -5.81 5.23
C PRO A 27 -11.92 -4.83 4.49
N GLY A 28 -10.85 -4.38 5.16
CA GLY A 28 -9.90 -3.46 4.56
C GLY A 28 -9.25 -4.06 3.31
N PHE A 29 -8.96 -3.21 2.30
CA PHE A 29 -8.30 -3.62 1.05
C PHE A 29 -6.77 -3.72 1.17
N THR A 30 -6.23 -3.55 2.39
CA THR A 30 -4.80 -3.62 2.71
C THR A 30 -4.13 -4.87 2.13
N THR A 31 -4.76 -6.04 2.33
CA THR A 31 -4.24 -7.34 1.86
C THR A 31 -4.14 -7.41 0.35
N GLN A 32 -5.20 -6.95 -0.31
CA GLN A 32 -5.32 -6.97 -1.75
C GLN A 32 -4.28 -6.08 -2.41
N HIS A 33 -4.03 -4.89 -1.84
CA HIS A 33 -3.00 -3.99 -2.34
C HIS A 33 -1.60 -4.59 -2.22
N LEU A 34 -1.27 -5.20 -1.07
CA LEU A 34 0.04 -5.84 -0.88
C LEU A 34 0.24 -7.01 -1.86
N TRP A 35 -0.78 -7.87 -2.01
CA TRP A 35 -0.72 -8.98 -2.95
C TRP A 35 -0.57 -8.50 -4.40
N THR A 36 -1.36 -7.49 -4.80
CA THR A 36 -1.27 -6.89 -6.14
C THR A 36 0.11 -6.32 -6.40
N ALA A 37 0.70 -5.64 -5.41
CA ALA A 37 2.01 -5.03 -5.53
C ALA A 37 3.10 -6.09 -5.78
N ARG A 38 3.12 -7.14 -4.95
CA ARG A 38 4.05 -8.27 -5.08
C ARG A 38 3.86 -9.04 -6.38
N ARG A 39 2.61 -9.34 -6.76
CA ARG A 39 2.28 -10.04 -8.00
C ARG A 39 2.76 -9.25 -9.22
N ALA A 40 2.55 -7.94 -9.23
CA ALA A 40 3.00 -7.08 -10.30
C ALA A 40 4.53 -6.97 -10.36
N ALA A 41 5.22 -6.91 -9.21
CA ALA A 41 6.68 -6.98 -9.17
C ALA A 41 7.21 -8.30 -9.75
N TRP A 42 6.62 -9.45 -9.37
CA TRP A 42 6.96 -10.74 -9.95
C TRP A 42 6.73 -10.78 -11.47
N LEU A 43 5.55 -10.35 -11.94
CA LEU A 43 5.23 -10.30 -13.37
C LEU A 43 6.21 -9.41 -14.14
N SER A 44 6.61 -8.26 -13.56
CA SER A 44 7.62 -7.38 -14.17
C SER A 44 8.98 -8.08 -14.30
N SER A 45 9.39 -8.86 -13.30
CA SER A 45 10.65 -9.60 -13.33
C SER A 45 10.67 -10.67 -14.42
N GLN A 46 9.60 -11.47 -14.51
CA GLN A 46 9.44 -12.49 -15.55
C GLN A 46 9.44 -11.86 -16.95
N ARG A 47 8.69 -10.76 -17.12
CA ARG A 47 8.61 -10.04 -18.41
C ARG A 47 9.95 -9.42 -18.77
N GLU A 48 10.63 -8.76 -17.84
CA GLU A 48 11.93 -8.14 -18.08
C GLU A 48 12.97 -9.18 -18.47
N GLN A 49 12.99 -10.34 -17.79
CA GLN A 49 13.91 -11.43 -18.13
C GLN A 49 13.68 -11.89 -19.57
N HIS A 50 12.42 -12.14 -19.95
CA HIS A 50 12.10 -12.54 -21.32
C HIS A 50 12.54 -11.48 -22.36
N LEU A 51 12.32 -10.19 -22.08
CA LEU A 51 12.71 -9.09 -22.97
C LEU A 51 14.23 -8.99 -23.12
N VAL A 52 14.99 -9.24 -22.05
CA VAL A 52 16.45 -9.34 -22.09
C VAL A 52 16.90 -10.54 -22.93
N ASP A 53 16.27 -11.71 -22.75
CA ASP A 53 16.63 -12.94 -23.46
C ASP A 53 16.45 -12.81 -24.99
N ILE A 54 15.46 -12.04 -25.43
CA ILE A 54 15.21 -11.77 -26.86
C ILE A 54 15.88 -10.49 -27.38
N ASP A 55 16.73 -9.83 -26.57
CA ASP A 55 17.36 -8.54 -26.87
C ASP A 55 16.37 -7.47 -27.36
N TYR A 56 15.22 -7.37 -26.70
CA TYR A 56 14.24 -6.32 -26.99
C TYR A 56 14.70 -4.98 -26.42
N ARG A 57 14.92 -3.99 -27.28
CA ARG A 57 15.51 -2.69 -26.92
C ARG A 57 14.53 -1.51 -26.89
N ASN A 58 13.25 -1.77 -27.12
CA ASN A 58 12.21 -0.76 -27.08
C ASN A 58 11.48 -0.77 -25.73
N VAL A 59 10.64 0.24 -25.52
CA VAL A 59 9.74 0.28 -24.37
C VAL A 59 8.67 -0.79 -24.51
N ASP A 60 8.70 -1.81 -23.64
CA ASP A 60 7.62 -2.77 -23.51
C ASP A 60 6.51 -2.24 -22.60
N ARG A 61 5.29 -2.17 -23.12
CA ARG A 61 4.14 -1.60 -22.39
C ARG A 61 3.63 -2.51 -21.28
N GLU A 62 3.71 -3.83 -21.47
CA GLU A 62 3.28 -4.82 -20.48
C GLU A 62 4.19 -4.79 -19.25
N HIS A 63 5.51 -4.82 -19.49
CA HIS A 63 6.51 -4.61 -18.44
C HIS A 63 6.26 -3.32 -17.67
N ARG A 64 6.07 -2.19 -18.39
CA ARG A 64 5.80 -0.88 -17.77
C ARG A 64 4.51 -0.86 -16.95
N ALA A 65 3.47 -1.55 -17.42
CA ALA A 65 2.22 -1.68 -16.69
C ALA A 65 2.46 -2.41 -15.36
N HIS A 66 3.17 -3.54 -15.38
CA HIS A 66 3.49 -4.29 -14.16
C HIS A 66 4.32 -3.47 -13.17
N VAL A 67 5.37 -2.78 -13.61
CA VAL A 67 6.18 -1.92 -12.72
C VAL A 67 5.33 -0.80 -12.10
N THR A 68 4.51 -0.11 -12.90
CA THR A 68 3.63 0.96 -12.41
C THR A 68 2.61 0.42 -11.41
N THR A 69 1.98 -0.72 -11.70
CA THR A 69 1.03 -1.37 -10.79
C THR A 69 1.68 -1.76 -9.47
N ALA A 70 2.93 -2.25 -9.49
CA ALA A 70 3.68 -2.58 -8.28
C ALA A 70 3.89 -1.34 -7.39
N VAL A 71 4.39 -0.24 -7.99
CA VAL A 71 4.60 1.03 -7.29
C VAL A 71 3.30 1.56 -6.70
N PHE A 72 2.23 1.63 -7.49
CA PHE A 72 0.94 2.19 -7.04
C PHE A 72 0.34 1.35 -5.90
N SER A 73 0.29 0.04 -6.09
CA SER A 73 -0.32 -0.86 -5.11
C SER A 73 0.50 -0.92 -3.82
N SER A 74 1.83 -0.77 -3.87
CA SER A 74 2.69 -0.74 -2.67
C SER A 74 2.41 0.47 -1.78
N VAL A 75 2.17 1.65 -2.37
CA VAL A 75 1.81 2.87 -1.63
C VAL A 75 0.37 2.78 -1.11
N ALA A 76 -0.56 2.30 -1.95
CA ALA A 76 -1.96 2.09 -1.55
C ALA A 76 -2.09 1.09 -0.39
N PHE A 77 -1.21 0.08 -0.33
CA PHE A 77 -1.12 -0.85 0.80
C PHE A 77 -0.83 -0.11 2.12
N VAL A 78 0.17 0.77 2.15
CA VAL A 78 0.50 1.54 3.37
C VAL A 78 -0.63 2.49 3.74
N GLU A 79 -1.25 3.16 2.75
CA GLU A 79 -2.39 4.05 2.99
C GLU A 79 -3.57 3.28 3.61
N ALA A 80 -3.95 2.15 3.03
CA ALA A 80 -5.02 1.30 3.53
C ALA A 80 -4.71 0.75 4.94
N LEU A 81 -3.47 0.31 5.17
CA LEU A 81 -3.03 -0.22 6.45
C LEU A 81 -3.19 0.81 7.58
N VAL A 82 -2.74 2.04 7.34
CA VAL A 82 -2.83 3.13 8.32
C VAL A 82 -4.31 3.46 8.59
N ASN A 83 -5.11 3.56 7.54
CA ASN A 83 -6.53 3.86 7.66
C ASN A 83 -7.28 2.77 8.44
N ASP A 84 -6.99 1.49 8.17
CA ASP A 84 -7.58 0.35 8.87
C ASP A 84 -7.25 0.39 10.38
N ALA A 85 -6.01 0.73 10.76
CA ALA A 85 -5.65 0.79 12.17
C ALA A 85 -6.26 2.01 12.87
N VAL A 86 -6.31 3.16 12.19
CA VAL A 86 -6.97 4.39 12.69
C VAL A 86 -8.43 4.11 13.00
N ASP A 87 -9.15 3.45 12.08
CA ASP A 87 -10.54 3.07 12.25
C ASP A 87 -10.72 2.07 13.40
N ARG A 88 -9.93 0.99 13.43
CA ARG A 88 -10.00 -0.04 14.48
C ARG A 88 -9.70 0.48 15.89
N GLN A 89 -8.80 1.46 16.02
CA GLN A 89 -8.47 2.07 17.29
C GLN A 89 -9.35 3.27 17.64
N GLY A 90 -10.26 3.69 16.75
CA GLY A 90 -11.13 4.86 16.95
C GLY A 90 -10.36 6.18 17.05
N LEU A 91 -9.21 6.28 16.38
CA LEU A 91 -8.34 7.47 16.48
C LEU A 91 -8.91 8.63 15.69
N GLN A 92 -8.80 9.83 16.26
CA GLN A 92 -9.11 11.08 15.58
C GLN A 92 -7.82 11.71 15.09
N ILE A 93 -7.59 11.68 13.77
CA ILE A 93 -6.40 12.26 13.15
C ILE A 93 -6.78 13.32 12.12
N ASN A 94 -5.89 14.29 11.90
CA ASN A 94 -6.03 15.24 10.80
C ASN A 94 -5.56 14.60 9.48
N SER A 95 -6.41 13.80 8.84
CA SER A 95 -6.02 13.03 7.65
C SER A 95 -5.67 13.92 6.44
N ARG A 96 -4.64 13.53 5.69
CA ARG A 96 -4.16 14.17 4.45
C ARG A 96 -3.86 13.12 3.37
N PRO A 97 -3.75 13.49 2.08
CA PRO A 97 -3.34 12.58 1.00
C PRO A 97 -1.82 12.30 1.04
N ASN A 98 -1.31 11.90 2.20
CA ASN A 98 0.08 11.52 2.41
C ASN A 98 0.13 10.40 3.47
N PRO A 99 0.47 9.15 3.08
CA PRO A 99 0.51 8.03 4.01
C PRO A 99 1.47 8.24 5.17
N ILE A 100 2.62 8.88 4.94
CA ILE A 100 3.59 9.17 6.00
C ILE A 100 2.97 10.12 7.03
N HIS A 101 2.30 11.17 6.57
CA HIS A 101 1.62 12.11 7.46
C HIS A 101 0.61 11.40 8.36
N ASN A 102 -0.29 10.61 7.76
CA ASN A 102 -1.34 9.92 8.51
C ASN A 102 -0.76 8.86 9.46
N ALA A 103 0.32 8.18 9.07
CA ALA A 103 1.05 7.26 9.93
C ALA A 103 1.63 7.97 11.18
N GLN A 104 2.22 9.16 11.00
CA GLN A 104 2.75 9.95 12.11
C GLN A 104 1.62 10.51 13.01
N GLU A 105 0.53 10.97 12.43
CA GLU A 105 -0.64 11.44 13.18
C GLU A 105 -1.28 10.32 14.00
N ALA A 106 -1.40 9.11 13.43
CA ALA A 106 -1.91 7.94 14.14
C ALA A 106 -1.02 7.61 15.37
N LEU A 107 0.31 7.63 15.21
CA LEU A 107 1.23 7.43 16.34
C LEU A 107 1.02 8.48 17.43
N ARG A 108 0.91 9.77 17.07
CA ARG A 108 0.67 10.85 18.03
C ARG A 108 -0.67 10.69 18.74
N ALA A 109 -1.74 10.39 18.01
CA ALA A 109 -3.08 10.17 18.56
C ALA A 109 -3.12 8.97 19.51
N SER A 110 -2.33 7.93 19.25
CA SER A 110 -2.16 6.77 20.14
C SER A 110 -1.15 6.99 21.28
N GLY A 111 -0.63 8.22 21.46
CA GLY A 111 0.37 8.53 22.51
C GLY A 111 1.74 7.86 22.29
N ARG A 112 2.05 7.44 21.06
CA ARG A 112 3.30 6.78 20.68
C ARG A 112 4.30 7.80 20.14
N GLN A 113 5.59 7.42 20.15
CA GLN A 113 6.62 8.24 19.56
C GLN A 113 6.51 8.22 18.02
N PRO A 114 6.61 9.39 17.35
CA PRO A 114 6.73 9.49 15.91
C PRO A 114 7.94 8.69 15.38
N LEU A 115 7.86 8.23 14.13
CA LEU A 115 9.01 7.58 13.47
C LEU A 115 10.02 8.63 13.03
N ASP A 116 11.31 8.26 12.99
CA ASP A 116 12.33 9.06 12.33
C ASP A 116 12.25 8.88 10.81
N ILE A 117 11.48 9.76 10.14
CA ILE A 117 11.29 9.74 8.68
C ILE A 117 12.57 10.13 7.92
N GLY A 118 13.57 10.72 8.59
CA GLY A 118 14.87 11.03 8.01
C GLY A 118 15.75 9.81 7.78
N ARG A 119 15.36 8.65 8.30
CA ARG A 119 16.09 7.37 8.17
C ARG A 119 15.27 6.33 7.44
N ASP A 120 15.95 5.30 6.95
CA ASP A 120 15.28 4.15 6.35
C ASP A 120 14.51 3.34 7.42
N PRO A 121 13.33 2.78 7.08
CA PRO A 121 12.67 2.80 5.76
C PRO A 121 11.91 4.09 5.42
N GLY A 122 11.69 5.01 6.37
CA GLY A 122 10.92 6.25 6.15
C GLY A 122 11.43 7.12 5.00
N GLN A 123 12.75 7.30 4.90
CA GLN A 123 13.37 8.09 3.83
C GLN A 123 13.12 7.45 2.46
N SER A 124 13.40 6.15 2.32
CA SER A 124 13.14 5.42 1.06
C SER A 124 11.66 5.39 0.71
N PHE A 125 10.76 5.18 1.68
CA PHE A 125 9.32 5.16 1.42
C PHE A 125 8.80 6.53 0.94
N ASN A 126 9.38 7.63 1.43
CA ASN A 126 9.06 8.96 0.91
C ASN A 126 9.46 9.11 -0.57
N VAL A 127 10.58 8.53 -1.00
CA VAL A 127 10.97 8.49 -2.41
C VAL A 127 9.99 7.64 -3.23
N VAL A 128 9.55 6.47 -2.74
CA VAL A 128 8.53 5.64 -3.40
C VAL A 128 7.20 6.39 -3.55
N ARG A 129 6.78 7.12 -2.52
CA ARG A 129 5.58 7.98 -2.58
C ARG A 129 5.72 9.06 -3.66
N HIS A 130 6.89 9.72 -3.73
CA HIS A 130 7.15 10.71 -4.78
C HIS A 130 7.21 10.08 -6.18
N LEU A 131 7.79 8.88 -6.32
CA LEU A 131 7.77 8.11 -7.57
C LEU A 131 6.32 7.82 -8.01
N ARG A 132 5.47 7.34 -7.10
CA ARG A 132 4.04 7.14 -7.38
C ARG A 132 3.39 8.41 -7.91
N ASN A 133 3.65 9.55 -7.28
CA ASN A 133 3.10 10.83 -7.70
C ASN A 133 3.64 11.26 -9.08
N ALA A 134 4.93 11.06 -9.35
CA ALA A 134 5.56 11.35 -10.63
C ALA A 134 4.95 10.54 -11.79
N LEU A 135 4.53 9.30 -11.52
CA LEU A 135 3.91 8.41 -12.50
C LEU A 135 2.42 8.71 -12.74
N LEU A 136 1.76 9.42 -11.82
CA LEU A 136 0.35 9.85 -11.94
C LEU A 136 0.21 11.26 -12.54
N HIS A 137 1.10 12.17 -12.17
CA HIS A 137 1.00 13.58 -12.54
C HIS A 137 2.06 13.92 -13.59
N TYR A 138 1.61 14.39 -14.76
CA TYR A 138 2.51 14.91 -15.80
C TYR A 138 3.31 16.13 -15.29
N VAL A 139 2.75 16.92 -14.36
CA VAL A 139 3.43 17.91 -13.52
C VAL A 139 2.75 17.91 -12.14
N PRO A 140 3.38 17.41 -11.06
CA PRO A 140 2.78 17.47 -9.72
C PRO A 140 2.83 18.89 -9.13
N GLU A 141 1.79 19.31 -8.40
CA GLU A 141 1.47 20.65 -7.88
C GLU A 141 2.49 21.33 -6.91
N TRP A 142 3.72 20.82 -6.77
CA TRP A 142 4.77 21.39 -5.90
C TRP A 142 6.02 21.70 -6.74
N GLU A 143 5.90 22.76 -7.51
CA GLU A 143 6.74 23.17 -8.65
C GLU A 143 8.16 23.66 -8.28
N HIS A 144 8.74 23.25 -7.13
CA HIS A 144 10.13 23.54 -6.81
C HIS A 144 10.99 22.27 -6.72
N ASP A 145 10.54 21.18 -6.06
CA ASP A 145 11.39 19.99 -5.88
C ASP A 145 11.47 19.09 -7.14
N PHE A 146 10.41 19.04 -7.95
CA PHE A 146 10.37 18.24 -9.18
C PHE A 146 11.17 18.84 -10.34
N ILE A 147 11.32 20.16 -10.37
CA ILE A 147 12.07 20.89 -11.41
C ILE A 147 13.58 20.89 -11.09
N ASN A 148 13.96 20.71 -9.81
CA ASN A 148 15.35 20.79 -9.35
C ASN A 148 16.19 19.50 -9.54
N GLY A 149 15.59 18.37 -9.91
CA GLY A 149 16.31 17.11 -10.16
C GLY A 149 16.58 16.23 -8.93
N ASP A 150 16.18 16.67 -7.73
CA ASP A 150 16.42 15.95 -6.48
C ASP A 150 15.77 14.55 -6.44
N LEU A 151 14.53 14.43 -6.95
CA LEU A 151 13.86 13.14 -7.05
C LEU A 151 14.62 12.17 -7.98
N TYR A 152 15.12 12.64 -9.12
CA TYR A 152 15.85 11.78 -10.06
C TYR A 152 17.20 11.36 -9.48
N ALA A 153 17.91 12.26 -8.82
CA ALA A 153 19.15 11.93 -8.13
C ALA A 153 18.92 10.89 -7.01
N ASP A 154 17.84 11.03 -6.25
CA ASP A 154 17.46 10.07 -5.22
C ASP A 154 17.06 8.71 -5.80
N LEU A 155 16.27 8.71 -6.87
CA LEU A 155 15.89 7.48 -7.57
C LEU A 155 17.12 6.78 -8.15
N GLU A 156 18.01 7.50 -8.83
CA GLU A 156 19.23 6.93 -9.41
C GLU A 156 20.13 6.34 -8.32
N ARG A 157 20.27 7.04 -7.19
CA ARG A 157 21.03 6.55 -6.03
C ARG A 157 20.41 5.28 -5.42
N ARG A 158 19.08 5.25 -5.25
CA ARG A 158 18.36 4.13 -4.61
C ARG A 158 18.23 2.91 -5.54
N LEU A 159 18.10 3.15 -6.83
CA LEU A 159 17.95 2.13 -7.86
C LEU A 159 19.27 1.66 -8.46
N ARG A 160 20.42 2.19 -8.02
CA ARG A 160 21.73 1.73 -8.51
C ARG A 160 21.88 0.22 -8.36
N GLY A 161 22.10 -0.46 -9.48
CA GLY A 161 22.20 -1.92 -9.57
C GLY A 161 20.84 -2.65 -9.62
N ARG A 162 19.73 -1.91 -9.74
CA ARG A 162 18.34 -2.38 -9.75
C ARG A 162 17.52 -1.75 -10.88
N GLU A 163 18.20 -1.05 -11.79
CA GLU A 163 17.60 -0.41 -12.95
C GLU A 163 17.04 -1.47 -13.92
N ASN A 164 16.23 -1.02 -14.87
CA ASN A 164 15.74 -1.85 -15.97
C ASN A 164 16.91 -2.47 -16.72
N ARG A 165 16.95 -3.81 -16.75
CA ARG A 165 18.03 -4.58 -17.41
C ARG A 165 17.92 -4.55 -18.93
N GLN A 166 16.76 -4.18 -19.49
CA GLN A 166 16.61 -3.96 -20.93
C GLN A 166 17.50 -2.80 -21.37
N GLN A 167 18.11 -2.92 -22.55
CA GLN A 167 18.90 -1.86 -23.16
C GLN A 167 18.01 -0.79 -23.82
N VAL A 168 17.03 -0.28 -23.08
CA VAL A 168 16.12 0.76 -23.57
C VAL A 168 16.90 2.06 -23.76
N VAL A 169 16.64 2.74 -24.88
CA VAL A 169 17.19 4.05 -25.19
C VAL A 169 16.74 5.14 -24.20
N ASP A 170 17.46 6.26 -24.21
CA ASP A 170 17.14 7.45 -23.42
C ASP A 170 15.68 7.94 -23.58
N PRO A 171 15.12 8.67 -22.60
CA PRO A 171 15.75 9.16 -21.36
C PRO A 171 15.84 8.13 -20.21
N TRP A 172 16.74 8.35 -19.25
CA TRP A 172 16.89 7.49 -18.05
C TRP A 172 15.57 7.32 -17.28
N PHE A 173 14.84 8.39 -16.99
CA PHE A 173 13.47 8.32 -16.48
C PHE A 173 12.47 8.61 -17.61
N PRO A 174 11.43 7.77 -17.81
CA PRO A 174 11.08 6.58 -17.02
C PRO A 174 11.75 5.29 -17.51
N ASN A 175 12.50 5.29 -18.62
CA ASN A 175 12.83 4.04 -19.33
C ASN A 175 13.78 3.11 -18.56
N ARG A 176 14.90 3.63 -18.06
CA ARG A 176 15.88 2.88 -17.27
C ARG A 176 15.48 2.78 -15.80
N ALA A 177 14.83 3.81 -15.25
CA ALA A 177 14.38 3.80 -13.87
C ALA A 177 13.31 2.71 -13.61
N LEU A 178 12.32 2.57 -14.49
CA LEU A 178 11.20 1.64 -14.32
C LEU A 178 11.55 0.21 -14.77
N GLY A 179 12.41 -0.43 -13.99
CA GLY A 179 12.76 -1.85 -14.09
C GLY A 179 12.03 -2.74 -13.08
N ALA A 180 12.18 -4.05 -13.25
CA ALA A 180 11.76 -5.05 -12.27
C ALA A 180 12.39 -4.81 -10.89
N GLY A 181 13.65 -4.36 -10.84
CA GLY A 181 14.31 -3.99 -9.58
C GLY A 181 13.70 -2.76 -8.91
N CYS A 182 13.16 -1.81 -9.68
CA CYS A 182 12.38 -0.69 -9.12
C CYS A 182 11.05 -1.15 -8.54
N ALA A 183 10.36 -2.08 -9.21
CA ALA A 183 9.11 -2.65 -8.71
C ALA A 183 9.33 -3.39 -7.39
N ASP A 184 10.32 -4.28 -7.33
CA ASP A 184 10.69 -5.00 -6.11
C ASP A 184 11.10 -4.05 -4.97
N TRP A 185 11.94 -3.06 -5.27
CA TRP A 185 12.38 -2.09 -4.28
C TRP A 185 11.21 -1.29 -3.69
N ALA A 186 10.24 -0.85 -4.51
CA ALA A 186 9.08 -0.12 -4.03
C ALA A 186 8.21 -0.97 -3.09
N VAL A 187 7.99 -2.24 -3.44
CA VAL A 187 7.23 -3.20 -2.62
C VAL A 187 7.92 -3.45 -1.29
N THR A 188 9.21 -3.80 -1.32
CA THR A 188 9.99 -4.13 -0.12
C THR A 188 10.10 -2.92 0.81
N THR A 189 10.39 -1.73 0.26
CA THR A 189 10.44 -0.48 1.03
C THR A 189 9.12 -0.16 1.73
N SER A 190 7.99 -0.33 1.02
CA SER A 190 6.65 -0.09 1.59
C SER A 190 6.31 -1.09 2.69
N LEU A 191 6.71 -2.35 2.51
CA LEU A 191 6.56 -3.39 3.53
C LEU A 191 7.41 -3.11 4.77
N ASP A 192 8.67 -2.72 4.60
CA ASP A 192 9.56 -2.41 5.71
C ASP A 192 9.05 -1.21 6.52
N PHE A 193 8.56 -0.17 5.84
CA PHE A 193 7.90 0.96 6.48
C PHE A 193 6.66 0.52 7.27
N ALA A 194 5.81 -0.31 6.67
CA ALA A 194 4.62 -0.85 7.34
C ALA A 194 4.99 -1.68 8.59
N LYS A 195 6.01 -2.53 8.51
CA LYS A 195 6.53 -3.33 9.65
C LYS A 195 7.06 -2.44 10.78
N GLN A 196 7.85 -1.42 10.44
CA GLN A 196 8.36 -0.46 11.42
C GLN A 196 7.21 0.32 12.09
N TRP A 197 6.24 0.78 11.31
CA TRP A 197 5.10 1.52 11.83
C TRP A 197 4.17 0.66 12.70
N HIS A 198 3.85 -0.58 12.29
CA HIS A 198 3.11 -1.53 13.13
C HIS A 198 3.80 -1.75 14.48
N THR A 199 5.12 -1.96 14.46
CA THR A 199 5.92 -2.12 15.68
C THR A 199 5.80 -0.89 16.59
N ALA A 200 5.89 0.32 16.03
CA ALA A 200 5.73 1.57 16.79
C ALA A 200 4.30 1.77 17.34
N MET A 201 3.28 1.27 16.63
CA MET A 201 1.89 1.22 17.08
C MET A 201 1.63 0.10 18.10
N ASN A 202 2.61 -0.74 18.40
CA ASN A 202 2.47 -1.96 19.22
C ASN A 202 1.42 -2.93 18.66
N LEU A 203 1.37 -3.04 17.33
CA LEU A 203 0.58 -4.00 16.58
C LEU A 203 1.49 -5.13 16.07
N SER A 204 0.96 -6.35 15.94
CA SER A 204 1.73 -7.45 15.37
C SER A 204 2.00 -7.20 13.88
N PRO A 205 3.26 -7.16 13.42
CA PRO A 205 3.61 -6.99 12.01
C PRO A 205 3.56 -8.34 11.28
N ASP A 206 2.45 -9.05 11.41
CA ASP A 206 2.32 -10.40 10.88
C ASP A 206 1.88 -10.39 9.40
N PHE A 207 2.56 -9.56 8.62
CA PHE A 207 2.28 -9.42 7.19
C PHE A 207 2.60 -10.70 6.42
N ASP A 208 3.49 -11.53 6.98
CA ASP A 208 3.95 -12.74 6.34
C ASP A 208 3.05 -13.94 6.70
N THR A 209 2.49 -14.05 7.91
CA THR A 209 1.56 -15.15 8.25
C THR A 209 0.09 -14.80 8.01
N ILE A 210 -0.34 -13.55 8.24
CA ILE A 210 -1.75 -13.13 7.99
C ILE A 210 -2.03 -13.04 6.49
N TYR A 211 -1.03 -12.69 5.67
CA TYR A 211 -1.22 -12.47 4.23
C TYR A 211 -0.57 -13.54 3.34
N PHE A 212 0.16 -14.51 3.91
CA PHE A 212 0.59 -15.71 3.19
C PHE A 212 0.31 -16.99 3.99
N ASN A 213 -0.79 -17.64 3.64
CA ASN A 213 -0.95 -19.08 3.89
C ASN A 213 -0.23 -19.88 2.79
N GLY A 214 1.08 -19.68 2.61
CA GLY A 214 1.91 -20.52 1.73
C GLY A 214 1.60 -20.48 0.22
N ASN A 215 0.71 -19.60 -0.25
CA ASN A 215 0.36 -19.44 -1.66
C ASN A 215 1.16 -18.32 -2.33
N GLU A 216 2.47 -18.25 -2.07
CA GLU A 216 3.32 -17.55 -3.04
C GLU A 216 3.17 -18.28 -4.38
N PRO A 217 3.02 -17.57 -5.51
CA PRO A 217 3.33 -18.19 -6.79
C PRO A 217 4.80 -18.55 -6.72
N SER A 218 5.09 -19.83 -6.49
CA SER A 218 6.44 -20.35 -6.67
C SER A 218 6.91 -19.94 -8.06
N VAL A 219 8.20 -19.67 -8.18
CA VAL A 219 8.90 -19.30 -9.43
C VAL A 219 8.62 -20.31 -10.57
N GLU A 220 8.05 -21.47 -10.25
CA GLU A 220 7.84 -22.62 -11.14
C GLU A 220 6.42 -22.82 -11.68
N GLN A 221 5.42 -22.01 -11.31
CA GLN A 221 4.04 -22.23 -11.80
C GLN A 221 3.69 -21.23 -12.91
N PRO A 222 3.79 -21.60 -14.21
CA PRO A 222 3.18 -20.83 -15.26
C PRO A 222 1.67 -20.80 -15.02
N LEU A 223 1.06 -19.62 -15.09
CA LEU A 223 -0.40 -19.52 -15.08
C LEU A 223 -0.97 -20.23 -16.32
N PRO A 224 -2.17 -20.83 -16.21
CA PRO A 224 -2.85 -21.53 -17.31
C PRO A 224 -3.11 -20.62 -18.52
#